data_AF-A0A7K0C9T1-F1
#
_entry.id   AF-A0A7K0C9T1-F1
#
_cell.length_a   1.000
_cell.length_b   1.000
_cell.length_c   1.000
_cell.angle_alpha   90.00
_cell.angle_beta   90.00
_cell.angle_gamma   90.00
#
_symmetry.space_group_name_H-M   'P 1'
#
loop_
_entity.id
_entity.type
_entity.pdbx_description
1 polymer ?
#
loop_
_entity_poly.entity_id
_entity_poly.type
_entity_poly.pdbx_seq_one_letter_code
_entity_poly.pdbx_strand_id
1 'polypeptide(L)'
;MIFDGLEVSYGERWEGYHGVTHPDPIAGAVAAGRHAAGWGYAVLLSARERPLALIERWPRGMWGVYLYDDSGRRELPIELKPSEDGGTPALIAHQRAGTPEDAAVRRLAEFRCPEPEFGEWQVFLPLLALQGHEPATTPVVLTDVSVEGGSPLRPIGIEQLFSPGPRDTPDGPATVEVIDAGLLGIPSGQLAVADPGVVDSTARSVPVPPGGYPVTLALLHKRHGPKVAAARVTILDISPAVWSMALRPNEDPGLLGRDRFYGIGVDSGSAAFMDATRRVPDPEIDETVFIPQSRELAMEFLATDDTSNLIAFYSGEGDGSYPVWTGHTADGEVACVVIDFMLLRPRRRRSQL
;
A
#
# COMPACT_ATOMS: atom_id res chain seq x y z
N MET A 1 3.46 35.99 -8.71
CA MET A 1 4.95 36.01 -8.69
C MET A 1 5.48 35.71 -10.09
N ILE A 2 6.59 36.31 -10.51
CA ILE A 2 7.32 35.89 -11.74
C ILE A 2 8.39 34.85 -11.39
N PHE A 3 8.45 33.72 -12.09
CA PHE A 3 9.42 32.64 -11.88
C PHE A 3 10.09 32.18 -13.19
N ASP A 4 11.37 31.86 -13.13
CA ASP A 4 12.19 31.36 -14.24
C ASP A 4 12.59 29.89 -14.07
N GLY A 5 12.35 29.31 -12.89
CA GLY A 5 12.52 27.89 -12.60
C GLY A 5 11.51 27.39 -11.58
N LEU A 6 11.24 26.09 -11.63
CA LEU A 6 10.42 25.38 -10.66
C LEU A 6 11.20 24.20 -10.07
N GLU A 7 11.07 24.04 -8.77
CA GLU A 7 11.46 22.87 -8.02
C GLU A 7 10.33 21.85 -8.09
N VAL A 8 10.67 20.59 -8.38
CA VAL A 8 9.73 19.48 -8.52
C VAL A 8 10.06 18.43 -7.46
N SER A 9 9.07 18.02 -6.68
CA SER A 9 9.20 16.85 -5.80
C SER A 9 7.99 15.93 -5.91
N TYR A 10 8.18 14.64 -5.60
CA TYR A 10 7.15 13.62 -5.78
C TYR A 10 6.65 12.99 -4.48
N GLY A 11 5.43 12.45 -4.56
CA GLY A 11 4.69 11.98 -3.42
C GLY A 11 3.71 10.85 -3.53
N GLU A 12 3.30 10.36 -2.35
CA GLU A 12 1.98 9.78 -2.19
C GLU A 12 0.87 10.81 -2.46
N ARG A 13 -0.27 10.32 -2.99
CA ARG A 13 -1.48 11.12 -3.12
C ARG A 13 -1.98 11.56 -1.74
N TRP A 14 -2.67 12.68 -1.69
CA TRP A 14 -3.14 13.32 -0.48
C TRP A 14 -4.44 12.68 0.03
N GLU A 15 -4.33 11.51 0.66
CA GLU A 15 -5.46 10.90 1.38
C GLU A 15 -5.39 11.29 2.87
N GLY A 16 -6.26 12.21 3.32
CA GLY A 16 -6.47 12.53 4.74
C GLY A 16 -5.35 13.27 5.49
N TYR A 17 -4.35 13.81 4.79
CA TYR A 17 -3.27 14.60 5.41
C TYR A 17 -3.64 16.08 5.58
N HIS A 18 -3.10 16.74 6.61
CA HIS A 18 -3.42 18.13 6.98
C HIS A 18 -2.21 19.07 7.03
N GLY A 19 -1.04 18.65 6.53
CA GLY A 19 0.14 19.52 6.49
C GLY A 19 0.11 20.53 5.33
N VAL A 20 1.20 21.29 5.19
CA VAL A 20 1.28 22.46 4.29
C VAL A 20 1.89 22.16 2.92
N THR A 21 2.68 21.09 2.75
CA THR A 21 3.39 20.83 1.47
C THR A 21 3.28 19.37 1.02
N HIS A 22 3.74 18.40 1.82
CA HIS A 22 3.83 17.00 1.39
C HIS A 22 3.63 15.99 2.54
N PRO A 23 2.69 15.01 2.46
CA PRO A 23 2.49 14.01 3.52
C PRO A 23 3.65 13.01 3.63
N ASP A 24 4.08 12.49 2.47
CA ASP A 24 4.98 11.33 2.40
C ASP A 24 5.76 11.37 1.07
N PRO A 25 6.97 11.95 1.04
CA PRO A 25 7.75 12.08 -0.19
C PRO A 25 8.22 10.70 -0.70
N ILE A 26 8.22 10.53 -2.02
CA ILE A 26 8.75 9.35 -2.71
C ILE A 26 9.88 9.77 -3.65
N ALA A 27 10.76 8.83 -4.01
CA ALA A 27 11.83 9.11 -4.96
C ALA A 27 11.25 9.35 -6.36
N GLY A 28 11.91 10.20 -7.17
CA GLY A 28 11.52 10.44 -8.55
C GLY A 28 11.46 9.15 -9.40
N ALA A 29 12.36 8.19 -9.15
CA ALA A 29 12.31 6.89 -9.81
C ALA A 29 11.05 6.07 -9.47
N VAL A 30 10.57 6.14 -8.22
CA VAL A 30 9.31 5.47 -7.81
C VAL A 30 8.12 6.14 -8.49
N ALA A 31 8.10 7.48 -8.53
CA ALA A 31 7.05 8.22 -9.22
C ALA A 31 7.04 7.94 -10.73
N ALA A 32 8.21 7.84 -11.37
CA ALA A 32 8.36 7.46 -12.77
C ALA A 32 7.84 6.05 -13.04
N GLY A 33 8.21 5.08 -12.19
CA GLY A 33 7.69 3.71 -12.27
C GLY A 33 6.17 3.67 -12.12
N ARG A 34 5.62 4.42 -11.16
CA ARG A 34 4.16 4.55 -10.99
C ARG A 34 3.51 5.19 -12.20
N HIS A 35 4.12 6.21 -12.79
CA HIS A 35 3.61 6.84 -14.00
C HIS A 35 3.47 5.82 -15.13
N ALA A 36 4.53 5.06 -15.42
CA ALA A 36 4.53 4.01 -16.44
C ALA A 36 3.52 2.88 -16.15
N ALA A 37 3.32 2.53 -14.87
CA ALA A 37 2.38 1.49 -14.45
C ALA A 37 0.91 1.97 -14.40
N GLY A 38 0.62 3.24 -14.67
CA GLY A 38 -0.74 3.80 -14.53
C GLY A 38 -1.18 4.03 -13.08
N TRP A 39 -0.24 4.02 -12.14
CA TRP A 39 -0.49 4.22 -10.71
C TRP A 39 -0.59 5.70 -10.35
N GLY A 40 -1.28 5.97 -9.24
CA GLY A 40 -1.41 7.32 -8.70
C GLY A 40 -0.17 7.76 -7.90
N TYR A 41 0.16 9.04 -8.02
CA TYR A 41 1.22 9.74 -7.29
C TYR A 41 0.92 11.24 -7.31
N ALA A 42 1.65 12.01 -6.52
CA ALA A 42 1.57 13.47 -6.50
C ALA A 42 2.88 14.13 -6.97
N VAL A 43 2.76 15.33 -7.51
CA VAL A 43 3.85 16.22 -7.91
C VAL A 43 3.64 17.55 -7.20
N LEU A 44 4.62 18.01 -6.43
CA LEU A 44 4.63 19.35 -5.85
C LEU A 44 5.52 20.25 -6.70
N LEU A 45 4.93 21.31 -7.27
CA LEU A 45 5.65 22.39 -7.93
C LEU A 45 5.88 23.52 -6.94
N SER A 46 7.14 23.89 -6.75
CA SER A 46 7.54 24.99 -5.87
C SER A 46 8.44 25.98 -6.62
N ALA A 47 8.43 27.24 -6.18
CA ALA A 47 9.38 28.24 -6.63
C ALA A 47 9.95 28.97 -5.41
N ARG A 48 11.29 28.99 -5.28
CA ARG A 48 11.97 29.64 -4.15
C ARG A 48 11.43 29.12 -2.81
N GLU A 49 11.34 27.79 -2.69
CA GLU A 49 10.81 27.06 -1.54
C GLU A 49 9.33 27.33 -1.21
N ARG A 50 8.57 27.99 -2.09
CA ARG A 50 7.12 28.22 -1.91
C ARG A 50 6.32 27.24 -2.76
N PRO A 51 5.36 26.49 -2.18
CA PRO A 51 4.48 25.63 -2.95
C PRO A 51 3.57 26.48 -3.84
N LEU A 52 3.45 26.12 -5.12
CA LEU A 52 2.58 26.80 -6.08
C LEU A 52 1.41 25.90 -6.51
N ALA A 53 1.69 24.61 -6.75
CA ALA A 53 0.65 23.64 -7.06
C ALA A 53 1.02 22.24 -6.58
N LEU A 54 0.01 21.50 -6.14
CA LEU A 54 0.06 20.06 -5.95
C LEU A 54 -0.76 19.41 -7.05
N ILE A 55 -0.14 18.56 -7.86
CA ILE A 55 -0.77 17.85 -8.96
C ILE A 55 -0.86 16.38 -8.59
N GLU A 56 -2.04 15.81 -8.64
CA GLU A 56 -2.28 14.41 -8.38
C GLU A 56 -2.70 13.70 -9.66
N ARG A 57 -2.02 12.60 -9.97
CA ARG A 57 -2.52 11.65 -10.95
C ARG A 57 -3.40 10.64 -10.22
N TRP A 58 -4.63 10.49 -10.66
CA TRP A 58 -5.59 9.54 -10.11
C TRP A 58 -5.74 8.32 -11.03
N PRO A 59 -6.32 7.21 -10.53
CA PRO A 59 -6.67 6.07 -11.36
C PRO A 59 -7.56 6.48 -12.55
N ARG A 60 -7.51 5.69 -13.65
CA ARG A 60 -8.29 5.90 -14.88
C ARG A 60 -7.94 7.20 -15.66
N GLY A 61 -6.73 7.73 -15.47
CA GLY A 61 -6.24 8.88 -16.25
C GLY A 61 -6.81 10.23 -15.82
N MET A 62 -7.48 10.29 -14.68
CA MET A 62 -7.95 11.54 -14.08
C MET A 62 -6.79 12.26 -13.39
N TRP A 63 -6.87 13.59 -13.33
CA TRP A 63 -5.88 14.41 -12.61
C TRP A 63 -6.57 15.43 -11.71
N GLY A 64 -5.97 15.74 -10.58
CA GLY A 64 -6.39 16.81 -9.69
C GLY A 64 -5.28 17.84 -9.56
N VAL A 65 -5.52 19.10 -9.90
CA VAL A 65 -4.57 20.19 -9.70
C VAL A 65 -5.07 21.08 -8.58
N TYR A 66 -4.31 21.15 -7.51
CA TYR A 66 -4.58 22.01 -6.39
C TYR A 66 -3.62 23.19 -6.40
N LEU A 67 -4.15 24.41 -6.46
CA LEU A 67 -3.35 25.62 -6.39
C LEU A 67 -3.18 26.07 -4.94
N TYR A 68 -2.03 26.66 -4.63
CA TYR A 68 -1.75 27.26 -3.33
C TYR A 68 -2.02 28.77 -3.37
N ASP A 69 -2.67 29.29 -2.33
CA ASP A 69 -2.81 30.72 -2.10
C ASP A 69 -1.52 31.33 -1.51
N ASP A 70 -1.47 32.66 -1.41
CA ASP A 70 -0.34 33.39 -0.83
C ASP A 70 -0.06 33.04 0.64
N SER A 71 -1.02 32.42 1.34
CA SER A 71 -0.89 31.92 2.71
C SER A 71 -0.42 30.46 2.77
N GLY A 72 -0.12 29.83 1.63
CA GLY A 72 0.28 28.43 1.55
C GLY A 72 -0.87 27.45 1.81
N ARG A 73 -2.13 27.90 1.68
CA ARG A 73 -3.31 27.04 1.80
C ARG A 73 -3.75 26.59 0.43
N ARG A 74 -4.26 25.37 0.40
CA ARG A 74 -4.68 24.72 -0.83
C ARG A 74 -6.14 25.06 -1.16
N GLU A 75 -6.40 25.41 -2.40
CA GLU A 75 -7.75 25.57 -2.92
C GLU A 75 -8.41 24.21 -3.26
N LEU A 76 -9.70 24.25 -3.63
CA LEU A 76 -10.37 23.05 -4.16
C LEU A 76 -9.67 22.56 -5.43
N PRO A 77 -9.63 21.23 -5.67
CA PRO A 77 -8.97 20.71 -6.85
C PRO A 77 -9.68 21.14 -8.12
N ILE A 78 -8.89 21.57 -9.09
CA ILE A 78 -9.25 21.58 -10.49
C ILE A 78 -9.14 20.13 -10.97
N GLU A 79 -10.29 19.49 -11.14
CA GLU A 79 -10.37 18.13 -11.69
C GLU A 79 -10.17 18.20 -13.22
N LEU A 80 -9.24 17.42 -13.75
CA LEU A 80 -9.00 17.28 -15.19
C LEU A 80 -9.31 15.85 -15.61
N LYS A 81 -10.02 15.69 -16.72
CA LYS A 81 -10.39 14.40 -17.28
C LYS A 81 -9.83 14.22 -18.70
N PRO A 82 -9.58 12.98 -19.13
CA PRO A 82 -9.29 12.70 -20.53
C PRO A 82 -10.40 13.23 -21.44
N SER A 83 -10.02 13.88 -22.53
CA SER A 83 -10.90 14.30 -23.61
C SER A 83 -11.41 13.08 -24.37
N GLU A 84 -12.71 13.07 -24.69
CA GLU A 84 -13.35 12.02 -25.50
C GLU A 84 -13.25 12.31 -27.01
N ASP A 85 -12.67 13.45 -27.39
CA ASP A 85 -12.43 13.80 -28.78
C ASP A 85 -11.33 12.87 -29.30
N GLY A 86 -11.64 11.95 -30.22
CA GLY A 86 -10.75 10.88 -30.72
C GLY A 86 -9.47 11.31 -31.47
N GLY A 87 -8.86 12.45 -31.11
CA GLY A 87 -7.54 12.92 -31.50
C GLY A 87 -6.48 12.63 -30.42
N THR A 88 -5.45 13.48 -30.32
CA THR A 88 -4.34 13.32 -29.35
C THR A 88 -4.85 13.33 -27.89
N PRO A 89 -4.35 12.43 -27.02
CA PRO A 89 -4.69 12.43 -25.60
C PRO A 89 -4.52 13.81 -24.97
N ALA A 90 -5.62 14.36 -24.48
CA ALA A 90 -5.67 15.69 -23.90
C ALA A 90 -6.50 15.66 -22.61
N LEU A 91 -6.15 16.53 -21.67
CA LEU A 91 -6.88 16.75 -20.45
C LEU A 91 -7.71 18.02 -20.58
N ILE A 92 -8.96 17.97 -20.13
CA ILE A 92 -9.88 19.11 -20.06
C ILE A 92 -10.37 19.30 -18.64
N ALA A 93 -10.57 20.56 -18.23
CA ALA A 93 -11.10 20.86 -16.92
C ALA A 93 -12.56 20.39 -16.77
N HIS A 94 -12.82 19.66 -15.69
CA HIS A 94 -14.16 19.25 -15.30
C HIS A 94 -14.82 20.37 -14.49
N GLN A 95 -15.89 20.96 -15.03
CA GLN A 95 -16.72 21.91 -14.30
C GLN A 95 -17.87 21.20 -13.58
N ARG A 96 -18.02 21.47 -12.29
CA ARG A 96 -19.24 21.14 -11.54
C ARG A 96 -20.33 22.16 -11.84
N ALA A 97 -21.55 21.69 -12.08
CA ALA A 97 -22.69 22.54 -12.39
C ALA A 97 -22.93 23.63 -11.31
N GLY A 98 -23.14 24.88 -11.74
CA GLY A 98 -23.52 26.01 -10.87
C GLY A 98 -22.38 26.91 -10.38
N THR A 99 -21.19 26.87 -10.99
CA THR A 99 -20.08 27.77 -10.64
C THR A 99 -20.31 29.20 -11.18
N PRO A 100 -20.03 30.28 -10.42
CA PRO A 100 -20.26 31.65 -10.87
C PRO A 100 -19.42 32.02 -12.11
N GLU A 101 -19.99 32.77 -13.06
CA GLU A 101 -19.27 33.25 -14.25
C GLU A 101 -18.35 34.44 -13.94
N ASP A 102 -17.14 34.18 -13.44
CA ASP A 102 -16.04 35.15 -13.46
C ASP A 102 -15.00 34.75 -14.53
N ALA A 103 -14.13 35.68 -14.92
CA ALA A 103 -13.10 35.51 -15.93
C ALA A 103 -12.18 34.31 -15.66
N ALA A 104 -11.89 34.01 -14.39
CA ALA A 104 -11.14 32.81 -13.99
C ALA A 104 -11.89 31.51 -14.31
N VAL A 105 -13.21 31.48 -14.13
CA VAL A 105 -14.06 30.31 -14.43
C VAL A 105 -14.16 30.09 -15.94
N ARG A 106 -14.20 31.16 -16.74
CA ARG A 106 -14.14 31.06 -18.22
C ARG A 106 -12.80 30.54 -18.71
N ARG A 107 -11.68 31.09 -18.20
CA ARG A 107 -10.33 30.60 -18.51
C ARG A 107 -10.15 29.13 -18.12
N LEU A 108 -10.75 28.71 -17.01
CA LEU A 108 -10.73 27.32 -16.58
C LEU A 108 -11.61 26.43 -17.49
N ALA A 109 -12.78 26.89 -17.91
CA ALA A 109 -13.67 26.17 -18.83
C ALA A 109 -13.00 25.84 -20.17
N GLU A 110 -12.14 26.75 -20.64
CA GLU A 110 -11.40 26.64 -21.89
C GLU A 110 -10.05 25.92 -21.73
N PHE A 111 -9.66 25.57 -20.49
CA PHE A 111 -8.37 24.94 -20.25
C PHE A 111 -8.29 23.55 -20.89
N ARG A 112 -7.28 23.40 -21.74
CA ARG A 112 -6.90 22.14 -22.39
C ARG A 112 -5.39 22.02 -22.39
N CYS A 113 -4.88 20.85 -22.01
CA CYS A 113 -3.47 20.51 -22.15
C CYS A 113 -3.31 19.09 -22.70
N PRO A 114 -2.16 18.72 -23.31
CA PRO A 114 -1.87 17.32 -23.58
C PRO A 114 -1.79 16.53 -22.26
N GLU A 115 -2.08 15.23 -22.30
CA GLU A 115 -1.73 14.36 -21.17
C GLU A 115 -0.20 14.37 -21.00
N PRO A 116 0.33 14.75 -19.82
CA PRO A 116 1.77 14.92 -19.65
C PRO A 116 2.49 13.56 -19.58
N GLU A 117 3.60 13.45 -20.32
CA GLU A 117 4.61 12.41 -20.04
C GLU A 117 5.29 12.69 -18.69
N PHE A 118 5.94 11.67 -18.13
CA PHE A 118 6.65 11.86 -16.86
C PHE A 118 7.77 12.90 -16.99
N GLY A 119 7.68 13.96 -16.18
CA GLY A 119 8.62 15.07 -16.16
C GLY A 119 8.16 16.32 -16.93
N GLU A 120 7.09 16.23 -17.73
CA GLU A 120 6.56 17.35 -18.51
C GLU A 120 5.57 18.22 -17.72
N TRP A 121 5.96 18.63 -16.51
CA TRP A 121 5.05 19.36 -15.61
C TRP A 121 4.77 20.80 -16.07
N GLN A 122 5.46 21.30 -17.09
CA GLN A 122 5.20 22.64 -17.66
C GLN A 122 3.81 22.74 -18.31
N VAL A 123 3.15 21.62 -18.63
CA VAL A 123 1.78 21.65 -19.17
C VAL A 123 0.77 22.31 -18.22
N PHE A 124 1.08 22.38 -16.92
CA PHE A 124 0.22 22.96 -15.89
C PHE A 124 0.51 24.44 -15.60
N LEU A 125 1.54 25.05 -16.20
CA LEU A 125 1.86 26.47 -15.98
C LEU A 125 0.69 27.44 -16.23
N PRO A 126 -0.20 27.23 -17.23
CA PRO A 126 -1.34 28.13 -17.42
C PRO A 126 -2.31 28.15 -16.22
N LEU A 127 -2.37 27.08 -15.42
CA LEU A 127 -3.18 27.05 -14.20
C LEU A 127 -2.54 27.87 -13.08
N LEU A 128 -1.20 27.93 -12.99
CA LEU A 128 -0.50 28.77 -12.02
C LEU A 128 -0.80 30.27 -12.24
N ALA A 129 -1.00 30.67 -13.50
CA ALA A 129 -1.35 32.04 -13.86
C ALA A 129 -2.73 32.47 -13.34
N LEU A 130 -3.63 31.52 -13.03
CA LEU A 130 -4.93 31.82 -12.38
C LEU A 130 -4.74 32.43 -10.98
N GLN A 131 -3.63 32.12 -10.31
CA GLN A 131 -3.23 32.68 -9.02
C GLN A 131 -2.18 33.81 -9.17
N GLY A 132 -2.01 34.35 -10.38
CA GLY A 132 -1.05 35.44 -10.63
C GLY A 132 0.42 35.00 -10.56
N HIS A 133 0.70 33.70 -10.65
CA HIS A 133 2.05 33.18 -10.84
C HIS A 133 2.35 33.04 -12.33
N GLU A 134 3.21 33.91 -12.86
CA GLU A 134 3.53 33.96 -14.28
C GLU A 134 4.96 33.47 -14.54
N PRO A 135 5.18 32.64 -15.58
CA PRO A 135 6.53 32.30 -16.00
C PRO A 135 7.25 33.53 -16.56
N ALA A 136 8.58 33.56 -16.39
CA ALA A 136 9.44 34.53 -17.05
C ALA A 136 9.38 34.35 -18.58
N THR A 137 9.89 35.34 -19.33
CA THR A 137 9.96 35.29 -20.80
C THR A 137 10.94 34.24 -21.34
N THR A 138 11.76 33.65 -20.47
CA THR A 138 12.66 32.53 -20.75
C THR A 138 11.98 31.18 -20.45
N PRO A 139 12.38 30.08 -21.12
CA PRO A 139 11.86 28.75 -20.81
C PRO A 139 12.05 28.41 -19.33
N VAL A 140 10.98 27.94 -18.68
CA VAL A 140 11.00 27.55 -17.27
C VAL A 140 11.80 26.25 -17.13
N VAL A 141 12.84 26.29 -16.28
CA VAL A 141 13.66 25.11 -15.97
C VAL A 141 13.02 24.34 -14.81
N LEU A 142 12.78 23.04 -15.00
CA LEU A 142 12.35 22.15 -13.93
C LEU A 142 13.57 21.51 -13.27
N THR A 143 13.65 21.58 -11.95
CA THR A 143 14.71 20.95 -11.16
C THR A 143 14.09 19.92 -10.23
N ASP A 144 14.45 18.64 -10.39
CA ASP A 144 14.03 17.59 -9.48
C ASP A 144 14.78 17.75 -8.15
N VAL A 145 14.04 18.06 -7.09
CA VAL A 145 14.54 18.22 -5.71
C VAL A 145 13.99 17.12 -4.80
N SER A 146 13.48 16.04 -5.38
CA SER A 146 12.96 14.90 -4.63
C SER A 146 14.05 14.31 -3.75
N VAL A 147 13.76 14.18 -2.46
CA VAL A 147 14.61 13.41 -1.55
C VAL A 147 14.64 11.94 -2.00
N GLU A 148 15.72 11.22 -1.69
CA GLU A 148 15.70 9.76 -1.77
C GLU A 148 14.52 9.26 -0.90
N GLY A 149 13.44 8.88 -1.57
CA GLY A 149 12.27 8.27 -0.94
C GLY A 149 12.74 7.07 -0.14
N GLY A 150 12.13 6.83 1.03
CA GLY A 150 12.48 5.65 1.81
C GLY A 150 12.20 4.36 1.02
N SER A 151 12.91 3.30 1.38
CA SER A 151 12.67 1.99 0.79
C SER A 151 11.30 1.44 1.22
N PRO A 152 10.75 0.46 0.46
CA PRO A 152 9.60 -0.32 0.91
C PRO A 152 9.84 -0.92 2.30
N LEU A 153 8.76 -1.36 2.95
CA LEU A 153 8.83 -2.01 4.25
C LEU A 153 9.86 -3.15 4.21
N ARG A 154 10.68 -3.24 5.25
CA ARG A 154 11.70 -4.29 5.38
C ARG A 154 11.27 -5.38 6.38
N PRO A 155 11.64 -6.65 6.12
CA PRO A 155 11.40 -7.79 7.02
C PRO A 155 12.37 -7.78 8.20
N ILE A 156 12.32 -6.75 9.04
CA ILE A 156 13.21 -6.61 10.20
C ILE A 156 12.59 -7.32 11.41
N GLY A 157 13.37 -8.19 12.06
CA GLY A 157 13.00 -8.83 13.32
C GLY A 157 11.95 -9.94 13.18
N ILE A 158 11.82 -10.54 11.99
CA ILE A 158 10.83 -11.61 11.76
C ILE A 158 11.09 -12.82 12.66
N GLU A 159 12.35 -13.21 12.85
CA GLU A 159 12.74 -14.32 13.73
C GLU A 159 12.41 -14.03 15.20
N GLN A 160 12.42 -12.75 15.59
CA GLN A 160 12.15 -12.32 16.97
C GLN A 160 10.67 -12.47 17.33
N LEU A 161 9.78 -12.47 16.32
CA LEU A 161 8.35 -12.77 16.49
C LEU A 161 8.14 -14.21 16.97
N PHE A 162 9.02 -15.15 16.58
CA PHE A 162 8.90 -16.58 16.93
C PHE A 162 9.88 -17.03 18.00
N SER A 163 10.45 -16.09 18.75
CA SER A 163 11.35 -16.37 19.88
C SER A 163 10.60 -16.07 21.19
N PRO A 164 10.25 -17.07 22.01
CA PRO A 164 9.52 -16.82 23.26
C PRO A 164 10.26 -15.86 24.22
N GLY A 165 9.51 -15.10 25.02
CA GLY A 165 10.05 -14.25 26.07
C GLY A 165 9.66 -12.76 25.99
N PRO A 166 10.20 -11.93 26.88
CA PRO A 166 9.79 -10.52 27.01
C PRO A 166 10.17 -9.70 25.78
N ARG A 167 9.33 -8.71 25.46
CA ARG A 167 9.52 -7.75 24.37
C ARG A 167 9.10 -6.35 24.79
N ASP A 168 9.86 -5.37 24.35
CA ASP A 168 9.42 -3.98 24.35
C ASP A 168 8.59 -3.73 23.10
N THR A 169 7.37 -3.24 23.30
CA THR A 169 6.46 -2.89 22.20
C THR A 169 6.08 -1.41 22.33
N PRO A 170 5.52 -0.80 21.27
CA PRO A 170 5.12 0.61 21.30
C PRO A 170 4.05 0.90 22.37
N ASP A 171 3.24 -0.11 22.71
CA ASP A 171 2.17 0.00 23.70
C ASP A 171 2.63 -0.41 25.12
N GLY A 172 3.93 -0.66 25.31
CA GLY A 172 4.53 -1.09 26.58
C GLY A 172 5.12 -2.51 26.52
N PRO A 173 5.59 -3.03 27.67
CA PRO A 173 6.16 -4.37 27.75
C PRO A 173 5.11 -5.44 27.44
N ALA A 174 5.53 -6.48 26.73
CA ALA A 174 4.72 -7.65 26.40
C ALA A 174 5.58 -8.91 26.47
N THR A 175 4.94 -10.09 26.39
CA THR A 175 5.65 -11.38 26.30
C THR A 175 5.21 -12.10 25.04
N VAL A 176 6.17 -12.61 24.29
CA VAL A 176 5.93 -13.50 23.15
C VAL A 176 5.82 -14.93 23.65
N GLU A 177 4.74 -15.59 23.26
CA GLU A 177 4.54 -17.03 23.35
C GLU A 177 4.39 -17.57 21.93
N VAL A 178 4.86 -18.80 21.67
CA VAL A 178 4.67 -19.46 20.38
C VAL A 178 3.82 -20.70 20.61
N ILE A 179 2.71 -20.81 19.89
CA ILE A 179 1.80 -21.95 19.96
C ILE A 179 1.75 -22.68 18.62
N ASP A 180 1.48 -23.98 18.69
CA ASP A 180 1.15 -24.81 17.53
C ASP A 180 -0.31 -24.56 17.11
N ALA A 181 -0.55 -24.41 15.82
CA ALA A 181 -1.86 -24.17 15.22
C ALA A 181 -2.31 -25.28 14.27
N GLY A 182 -1.55 -26.38 14.20
CA GLY A 182 -1.89 -27.57 13.43
C GLY A 182 -1.01 -27.78 12.19
N LEU A 183 -1.40 -28.77 11.39
CA LEU A 183 -0.64 -29.21 10.22
C LEU A 183 -1.39 -28.83 8.93
N LEU A 184 -0.81 -27.97 8.11
CA LEU A 184 -1.41 -27.52 6.85
C LEU A 184 -1.05 -28.47 5.70
N GLY A 185 -2.05 -29.05 5.03
CA GLY A 185 -1.88 -29.84 3.81
C GLY A 185 -1.88 -28.97 2.55
N ILE A 186 -0.85 -29.11 1.73
CA ILE A 186 -0.67 -28.36 0.47
C ILE A 186 -0.39 -29.34 -0.69
N PRO A 187 -1.36 -30.18 -1.08
CA PRO A 187 -1.17 -31.17 -2.15
C PRO A 187 -0.89 -30.53 -3.53
N SER A 188 -1.32 -29.29 -3.77
CA SER A 188 -1.10 -28.59 -5.03
C SER A 188 0.33 -28.05 -5.19
N GLY A 189 1.10 -27.99 -4.09
CA GLY A 189 2.38 -27.28 -4.05
C GLY A 189 2.26 -25.75 -4.11
N GLN A 190 1.06 -25.20 -3.89
CA GLN A 190 0.81 -23.76 -3.89
C GLN A 190 0.17 -23.35 -2.57
N LEU A 191 0.95 -22.69 -1.70
CA LEU A 191 0.45 -22.11 -0.46
C LEU A 191 -0.30 -20.81 -0.76
N ALA A 192 -1.58 -20.74 -0.46
CA ALA A 192 -2.37 -19.52 -0.52
C ALA A 192 -2.48 -18.86 0.87
N VAL A 193 -2.35 -17.53 0.88
CA VAL A 193 -2.48 -16.68 2.06
C VAL A 193 -3.50 -15.58 1.79
N ALA A 194 -4.55 -15.51 2.60
CA ALA A 194 -5.61 -14.52 2.43
C ALA A 194 -6.46 -14.34 3.70
N ASP A 195 -7.34 -13.35 3.68
CA ASP A 195 -8.56 -13.40 4.48
C ASP A 195 -9.49 -14.49 3.91
N PRO A 196 -9.95 -15.46 4.72
CA PRO A 196 -10.84 -16.52 4.25
C PRO A 196 -12.16 -15.97 3.66
N GLY A 197 -12.66 -14.83 4.15
CA GLY A 197 -13.91 -14.18 3.70
C GLY A 197 -13.84 -13.48 2.35
N VAL A 198 -12.66 -13.43 1.73
CA VAL A 198 -12.40 -12.65 0.50
C VAL A 198 -11.69 -13.51 -0.57
N VAL A 199 -11.71 -14.85 -0.42
CA VAL A 199 -10.89 -15.77 -1.25
C VAL A 199 -11.52 -16.02 -2.61
N ASP A 200 -11.23 -15.12 -3.56
CA ASP A 200 -11.23 -15.49 -4.98
C ASP A 200 -10.23 -14.69 -5.84
N SER A 201 -9.84 -13.45 -5.47
CA SER A 201 -8.92 -12.63 -6.29
C SER A 201 -7.76 -11.92 -5.57
N THR A 202 -7.71 -11.96 -4.23
CA THR A 202 -6.71 -11.21 -3.43
C THR A 202 -5.66 -12.11 -2.77
N ALA A 203 -5.84 -13.43 -2.83
CA ALA A 203 -4.93 -14.38 -2.22
C ALA A 203 -3.51 -14.28 -2.79
N ARG A 204 -2.52 -14.43 -1.91
CA ARG A 204 -1.10 -14.51 -2.28
C ARG A 204 -0.70 -15.97 -2.34
N SER A 205 -0.20 -16.39 -3.50
CA SER A 205 0.26 -17.76 -3.71
C SER A 205 1.78 -17.84 -3.68
N VAL A 206 2.32 -18.75 -2.87
CA VAL A 206 3.75 -19.04 -2.76
C VAL A 206 3.99 -20.50 -3.16
N PRO A 207 4.87 -20.78 -4.13
CA PRO A 207 5.21 -22.14 -4.51
C PRO A 207 6.04 -22.81 -3.42
N VAL A 208 5.62 -24.03 -3.07
CA VAL A 208 6.26 -24.89 -2.06
C VAL A 208 6.19 -26.34 -2.54
N PRO A 209 7.06 -27.25 -2.05
CA PRO A 209 6.88 -28.66 -2.34
C PRO A 209 5.49 -29.14 -1.87
N PRO A 210 4.84 -30.09 -2.56
CA PRO A 210 3.62 -30.70 -2.04
C PRO A 210 3.88 -31.45 -0.74
N GLY A 211 3.05 -31.23 0.29
CA GLY A 211 3.26 -31.86 1.60
C GLY A 211 2.39 -31.31 2.71
N GLY A 212 2.65 -31.78 3.93
CA GLY A 212 2.05 -31.28 5.17
C GLY A 212 3.06 -30.45 5.97
N TYR A 213 2.67 -29.26 6.42
CA TYR A 213 3.57 -28.27 7.01
C TYR A 213 3.03 -27.70 8.31
N PRO A 214 3.82 -27.66 9.40
CA PRO A 214 3.35 -27.14 10.67
C PRO A 214 3.13 -25.63 10.62
N VAL A 215 2.03 -25.20 11.22
CA VAL A 215 1.67 -23.80 11.39
C VAL A 215 1.89 -23.40 12.84
N THR A 216 2.61 -22.30 13.04
CA THR A 216 2.88 -21.74 14.37
C THR A 216 2.40 -20.31 14.46
N LEU A 217 1.79 -19.94 15.59
CA LEU A 217 1.40 -18.57 15.88
C LEU A 217 2.30 -17.98 16.95
N ALA A 218 2.75 -16.75 16.71
CA ALA A 218 3.36 -15.91 17.72
C ALA A 218 2.26 -15.10 18.43
N LEU A 219 2.00 -15.40 19.68
CA LEU A 219 1.09 -14.65 20.54
C LEU A 219 1.84 -13.59 21.32
N LEU A 220 1.34 -12.36 21.28
CA LEU A 220 1.85 -11.24 22.05
C LEU A 220 0.89 -10.95 23.20
N HIS A 221 1.31 -11.31 24.41
CA HIS A 221 0.55 -11.09 25.64
C HIS A 221 0.69 -9.64 26.09
N LYS A 222 -0.39 -8.87 25.92
CA LYS A 222 -0.53 -7.49 26.40
C LYS A 222 -1.55 -7.42 27.54
N ARG A 223 -1.74 -6.23 28.11
CA ARG A 223 -2.69 -5.97 29.20
C ARG A 223 -4.13 -6.40 28.89
N HIS A 224 -4.54 -6.36 27.63
CA HIS A 224 -5.91 -6.65 27.18
C HIS A 224 -6.09 -8.09 26.63
N GLY A 225 -5.13 -8.98 26.88
CA GLY A 225 -5.13 -10.35 26.40
C GLY A 225 -4.12 -10.61 25.29
N PRO A 226 -3.95 -11.88 24.88
CA PRO A 226 -3.07 -12.26 23.78
C PRO A 226 -3.61 -11.76 22.44
N LYS A 227 -2.72 -11.32 21.57
CA LYS A 227 -3.00 -11.06 20.14
C LYS A 227 -2.04 -11.83 19.28
N VAL A 228 -2.50 -12.32 18.13
CA VAL A 228 -1.63 -12.97 17.14
C VAL A 228 -0.74 -11.88 16.52
N ALA A 229 0.55 -11.88 16.84
CA ALA A 229 1.53 -10.95 16.29
C ALA A 229 2.07 -11.40 14.93
N ALA A 230 2.15 -12.71 14.72
CA ALA A 230 2.54 -13.30 13.45
C ALA A 230 2.05 -14.75 13.34
N ALA A 231 1.95 -15.23 12.11
CA ALA A 231 1.66 -16.62 11.80
C ALA A 231 2.69 -17.14 10.80
N ARG A 232 3.17 -18.38 10.96
CA ARG A 232 4.22 -18.98 10.13
C ARG A 232 3.86 -20.39 9.70
N VAL A 233 3.98 -20.65 8.40
CA VAL A 233 4.09 -22.01 7.84
C VAL A 233 5.56 -22.35 7.70
N THR A 234 6.02 -23.44 8.31
CA THR A 234 7.42 -23.89 8.19
C THR A 234 7.51 -24.96 7.10
N ILE A 235 8.26 -24.69 6.04
CA ILE A 235 8.44 -25.59 4.89
C ILE A 235 9.70 -26.46 5.10
N LEU A 236 10.79 -25.83 5.54
CA LEU A 236 12.04 -26.47 5.91
C LEU A 236 12.41 -26.02 7.32
N ASP A 237 12.85 -26.95 8.17
CA ASP A 237 13.33 -26.65 9.52
C ASP A 237 14.76 -26.09 9.49
N ILE A 238 14.92 -24.96 8.80
CA ILE A 238 16.19 -24.25 8.58
C ILE A 238 15.91 -22.75 8.76
N SER A 239 16.78 -22.04 9.47
CA SER A 239 16.65 -20.59 9.59
C SER A 239 16.83 -19.90 8.23
N PRO A 240 15.91 -19.01 7.82
CA PRO A 240 16.05 -18.26 6.58
C PRO A 240 17.34 -17.43 6.51
N ALA A 241 18.01 -17.45 5.36
CA ALA A 241 19.18 -16.62 5.07
C ALA A 241 18.78 -15.27 4.44
N VAL A 242 17.69 -15.26 3.65
CA VAL A 242 17.20 -14.07 2.94
C VAL A 242 15.69 -14.01 3.06
N TRP A 243 15.15 -12.80 3.21
CA TRP A 243 13.72 -12.55 3.23
C TRP A 243 13.29 -11.73 2.03
N SER A 244 12.16 -12.10 1.42
CA SER A 244 11.50 -11.31 0.38
C SER A 244 10.02 -11.12 0.71
N MET A 245 9.42 -10.06 0.19
CA MET A 245 7.97 -9.89 0.22
C MET A 245 7.31 -10.95 -0.68
N ALA A 246 6.22 -11.55 -0.24
CA ALA A 246 5.43 -12.44 -1.08
C ALA A 246 4.56 -11.59 -2.02
N LEU A 247 4.86 -11.61 -3.31
CA LEU A 247 4.24 -10.75 -4.33
C LEU A 247 3.27 -11.53 -5.21
N ARG A 248 2.24 -10.84 -5.71
CA ARG A 248 1.44 -11.32 -6.84
C ARG A 248 2.17 -11.01 -8.17
N PRO A 249 1.86 -11.71 -9.27
CA PRO A 249 2.57 -11.53 -10.54
C PRO A 249 2.59 -10.10 -11.10
N ASN A 250 1.62 -9.26 -10.73
CA ASN A 250 1.47 -7.88 -11.19
C ASN A 250 1.94 -6.82 -10.17
N GLU A 251 2.65 -7.23 -9.11
CA GLU A 251 3.12 -6.33 -8.06
C GLU A 251 4.64 -6.14 -8.16
N ASP A 252 5.07 -4.88 -8.11
CA ASP A 252 6.47 -4.49 -8.19
C ASP A 252 6.85 -3.66 -6.96
N PRO A 253 7.72 -4.15 -6.06
CA PRO A 253 8.19 -3.41 -4.90
C PRO A 253 8.87 -2.07 -5.23
N GLY A 254 9.40 -1.92 -6.46
CA GLY A 254 9.95 -0.65 -6.94
C GLY A 254 8.92 0.49 -7.03
N LEU A 255 7.63 0.15 -7.03
CA LEU A 255 6.53 1.11 -7.02
C LEU A 255 6.13 1.56 -5.60
N LEU A 256 6.69 0.95 -4.55
CA LEU A 256 6.34 1.25 -3.17
C LEU A 256 7.20 2.38 -2.60
N GLY A 257 6.54 3.32 -1.92
CA GLY A 257 7.20 4.36 -1.14
C GLY A 257 7.72 3.86 0.21
N ARG A 258 8.20 4.78 1.04
CA ARG A 258 8.76 4.49 2.37
C ARG A 258 7.82 3.65 3.23
N ASP A 259 8.31 2.51 3.72
CA ASP A 259 7.59 1.59 4.61
C ASP A 259 6.25 1.07 4.06
N ARG A 260 6.00 1.23 2.75
CA ARG A 260 4.84 0.66 2.07
C ARG A 260 5.13 -0.80 1.71
N PHE A 261 4.08 -1.61 1.59
CA PHE A 261 4.19 -3.03 1.29
C PHE A 261 2.98 -3.52 0.48
N TYR A 262 3.19 -4.64 -0.19
CA TYR A 262 2.13 -5.52 -0.66
C TYR A 262 1.87 -6.58 0.42
N GLY A 263 0.60 -6.83 0.69
CA GLY A 263 0.17 -7.70 1.78
C GLY A 263 -1.21 -8.28 1.54
N ILE A 264 -1.71 -9.07 2.48
CA ILE A 264 -3.11 -9.49 2.48
C ILE A 264 -3.96 -8.34 3.01
N GLY A 265 -5.14 -8.14 2.43
CA GLY A 265 -6.19 -7.34 3.03
C GLY A 265 -7.03 -8.24 3.92
N VAL A 266 -7.40 -7.75 5.11
CA VAL A 266 -8.27 -8.43 6.07
C VAL A 266 -9.45 -7.53 6.37
N ASP A 267 -10.65 -8.09 6.27
CA ASP A 267 -11.96 -7.45 6.49
C ASP A 267 -12.86 -8.28 7.45
N SER A 268 -12.57 -9.58 7.61
CA SER A 268 -13.27 -10.47 8.53
C SER A 268 -12.66 -10.50 9.94
N GLY A 269 -11.61 -9.72 10.19
CA GLY A 269 -10.75 -9.86 11.37
C GLY A 269 -9.92 -11.15 11.39
N SER A 270 -9.91 -11.95 10.33
CA SER A 270 -9.21 -13.23 10.26
C SER A 270 -8.27 -13.35 9.05
N ALA A 271 -7.23 -14.15 9.21
CA ALA A 271 -6.35 -14.56 8.12
C ALA A 271 -6.22 -16.08 8.11
N ALA A 272 -5.88 -16.65 6.97
CA ALA A 272 -5.77 -18.07 6.80
C ALA A 272 -4.60 -18.49 5.90
N PHE A 273 -4.04 -19.64 6.23
CA PHE A 273 -3.21 -20.42 5.33
C PHE A 273 -4.02 -21.58 4.76
N MET A 274 -3.90 -21.82 3.46
CA MET A 274 -4.64 -22.88 2.76
C MET A 274 -3.88 -23.36 1.52
N ASP A 275 -4.22 -24.54 1.02
CA ASP A 275 -3.85 -24.92 -0.35
C ASP A 275 -4.57 -24.00 -1.36
N ALA A 276 -3.88 -23.60 -2.44
CA ALA A 276 -4.46 -22.69 -3.44
C ALA A 276 -5.67 -23.26 -4.19
N THR A 277 -5.92 -24.56 -4.11
CA THR A 277 -7.12 -25.21 -4.66
C THR A 277 -8.29 -25.21 -3.68
N ARG A 278 -8.06 -24.92 -2.40
CA ARG A 278 -9.12 -24.81 -1.40
C ARG A 278 -10.04 -23.65 -1.74
N ARG A 279 -11.35 -23.89 -1.70
CA ARG A 279 -12.40 -22.88 -1.85
C ARG A 279 -13.37 -23.01 -0.69
N VAL A 280 -13.60 -21.94 0.07
CA VAL A 280 -14.71 -21.86 1.02
C VAL A 280 -15.78 -20.98 0.37
N PRO A 281 -16.96 -21.49 0.01
CA PRO A 281 -18.00 -20.66 -0.57
C PRO A 281 -18.44 -19.56 0.40
N ASP A 282 -18.51 -18.31 -0.07
CA ASP A 282 -18.99 -17.16 0.70
C ASP A 282 -20.28 -17.40 1.51
N PRO A 283 -21.35 -18.04 0.99
CA PRO A 283 -22.57 -18.23 1.80
C PRO A 283 -22.40 -19.19 2.97
N GLU A 284 -21.34 -20.01 2.98
CA GLU A 284 -21.08 -21.04 4.00
C GLU A 284 -19.97 -20.62 4.96
N ILE A 285 -19.23 -19.54 4.69
CA ILE A 285 -18.03 -19.21 5.44
C ILE A 285 -18.29 -18.83 6.89
N ASP A 286 -19.40 -18.16 7.16
CA ASP A 286 -19.81 -17.82 8.52
C ASP A 286 -20.00 -19.09 9.35
N GLU A 287 -20.76 -20.05 8.83
CA GLU A 287 -21.07 -21.30 9.53
C GLU A 287 -19.88 -22.26 9.60
N THR A 288 -19.04 -22.28 8.57
CA THR A 288 -17.94 -23.25 8.44
C THR A 288 -16.61 -22.77 8.99
N VAL A 289 -16.38 -21.46 9.07
CA VAL A 289 -15.10 -20.88 9.52
C VAL A 289 -15.32 -19.92 10.69
N PHE A 290 -16.08 -18.84 10.51
CA PHE A 290 -16.08 -17.74 11.49
C PHE A 290 -16.79 -18.05 12.81
N ILE A 291 -17.99 -18.66 12.76
CA ILE A 291 -18.72 -19.05 13.96
C ILE A 291 -17.92 -20.09 14.77
N PRO A 292 -17.37 -21.16 14.17
CA PRO A 292 -16.49 -22.08 14.90
C PRO A 292 -15.25 -21.40 15.48
N GLN A 293 -14.55 -20.58 14.68
CA GLN A 293 -13.33 -19.88 15.08
C GLN A 293 -13.55 -18.88 16.23
N SER A 294 -14.78 -18.36 16.40
CA SER A 294 -15.11 -17.38 17.46
C SER A 294 -14.72 -17.76 18.89
N ARG A 295 -14.38 -19.05 19.12
CA ARG A 295 -14.04 -19.62 20.42
C ARG A 295 -12.54 -19.80 20.65
N GLU A 296 -11.73 -19.80 19.60
CA GLU A 296 -10.31 -20.16 19.64
C GLU A 296 -9.45 -19.20 18.83
N LEU A 297 -8.17 -19.02 19.20
CA LEU A 297 -7.27 -18.10 18.50
C LEU A 297 -6.89 -18.56 17.09
N ALA A 298 -6.90 -19.87 16.89
CA ALA A 298 -6.62 -20.57 15.65
C ALA A 298 -7.51 -21.80 15.59
N MET A 299 -7.94 -22.17 14.39
CA MET A 299 -8.70 -23.40 14.18
C MET A 299 -8.34 -24.00 12.83
N GLU A 300 -8.16 -25.31 12.82
CA GLU A 300 -7.97 -26.11 11.61
C GLU A 300 -9.31 -26.56 11.06
N PHE A 301 -9.54 -26.30 9.77
CA PHE A 301 -10.75 -26.64 9.03
C PHE A 301 -10.40 -27.58 7.88
N LEU A 302 -10.77 -28.85 8.03
CA LEU A 302 -10.56 -29.87 6.99
C LEU A 302 -11.50 -29.63 5.79
N ALA A 303 -11.02 -29.88 4.58
CA ALA A 303 -11.90 -29.98 3.41
C ALA A 303 -12.62 -31.33 3.40
N THR A 304 -13.67 -31.42 2.58
CA THR A 304 -14.46 -32.64 2.39
C THR A 304 -13.68 -33.78 1.74
N ASP A 305 -12.55 -33.49 1.09
CA ASP A 305 -11.67 -34.47 0.46
C ASP A 305 -10.51 -34.94 1.37
N ASP A 306 -10.45 -34.48 2.63
CA ASP A 306 -9.47 -34.85 3.67
C ASP A 306 -7.98 -34.64 3.30
N THR A 307 -7.69 -34.00 2.16
CA THR A 307 -6.32 -33.84 1.64
C THR A 307 -5.88 -32.38 1.55
N SER A 308 -6.83 -31.45 1.52
CA SER A 308 -6.60 -30.02 1.66
C SER A 308 -7.30 -29.52 2.93
N ASN A 309 -6.66 -28.64 3.68
CA ASN A 309 -7.27 -27.99 4.83
C ASN A 309 -6.95 -26.49 4.80
N LEU A 310 -7.58 -25.77 5.72
CA LEU A 310 -7.38 -24.35 5.94
C LEU A 310 -7.17 -24.13 7.43
N ILE A 311 -6.12 -23.41 7.80
CA ILE A 311 -5.90 -22.99 9.19
C ILE A 311 -6.17 -21.50 9.25
N ALA A 312 -7.26 -21.13 9.93
CA ALA A 312 -7.65 -19.74 10.15
C ALA A 312 -7.27 -19.28 11.55
N PHE A 313 -6.84 -18.04 11.68
CA PHE A 313 -6.47 -17.41 12.95
C PHE A 313 -6.81 -15.92 12.94
N TYR A 314 -6.96 -15.34 14.13
CA TYR A 314 -7.23 -13.91 14.26
C TYR A 314 -6.07 -13.05 13.76
N SER A 315 -6.40 -11.90 13.18
CA SER A 315 -5.44 -11.00 12.52
C SER A 315 -4.96 -9.85 13.41
N GLY A 316 -4.19 -10.13 14.47
CA GLY A 316 -3.58 -9.07 15.29
C GLY A 316 -4.57 -8.04 15.85
N GLU A 317 -4.65 -6.84 15.25
CA GLU A 317 -5.60 -5.77 15.63
C GLU A 317 -6.98 -5.88 14.93
N GLY A 318 -7.17 -6.83 14.01
CA GLY A 318 -8.37 -7.01 13.20
C GLY A 318 -8.14 -6.54 11.76
N ASP A 319 -9.12 -5.85 11.19
CA ASP A 319 -9.12 -5.44 9.79
C ASP A 319 -7.92 -4.54 9.43
N GLY A 320 -7.44 -4.69 8.20
CA GLY A 320 -6.31 -3.89 7.72
C GLY A 320 -5.56 -4.55 6.57
N SER A 321 -4.29 -4.16 6.42
CA SER A 321 -3.38 -4.77 5.46
C SER A 321 -2.12 -5.23 6.16
N TYR A 322 -1.68 -6.44 5.87
CA TYR A 322 -0.57 -7.08 6.58
C TYR A 322 0.44 -7.67 5.61
N PRO A 323 1.74 -7.34 5.73
CA PRO A 323 2.77 -7.88 4.86
C PRO A 323 2.92 -9.39 5.04
N VAL A 324 3.21 -10.05 3.93
CA VAL A 324 3.56 -11.47 3.91
C VAL A 324 5.00 -11.60 3.44
N TRP A 325 5.80 -12.36 4.19
CA TRP A 325 7.22 -12.55 3.97
C TRP A 325 7.52 -14.01 3.64
N THR A 326 8.34 -14.24 2.63
CA THR A 326 8.91 -15.54 2.31
C THR A 326 10.37 -15.55 2.77
N GLY A 327 10.69 -16.48 3.65
CA GLY A 327 12.05 -16.75 4.09
C GLY A 327 12.67 -17.83 3.21
N HIS A 328 13.85 -17.55 2.66
CA HIS A 328 14.57 -18.43 1.75
C HIS A 328 15.86 -18.96 2.39
N THR A 329 16.23 -20.20 2.08
CA THR A 329 17.53 -20.79 2.42
C THR A 329 18.65 -20.10 1.63
N ALA A 330 19.91 -20.41 1.96
CA ALA A 330 21.06 -19.91 1.21
C ALA A 330 21.06 -20.36 -0.26
N ASP A 331 20.42 -21.50 -0.55
CA ASP A 331 20.29 -22.07 -1.90
C ASP A 331 19.04 -21.54 -2.64
N GLY A 332 18.27 -20.66 -2.01
CA GLY A 332 17.07 -20.03 -2.60
C GLY A 332 15.78 -20.84 -2.48
N GLU A 333 15.76 -21.90 -1.67
CA GLU A 333 14.54 -22.67 -1.41
C GLU A 333 13.67 -21.98 -0.36
N VAL A 334 12.34 -22.11 -0.44
CA VAL A 334 11.43 -21.57 0.57
C VAL A 334 11.57 -22.34 1.87
N ALA A 335 12.05 -21.69 2.92
CA ALA A 335 12.15 -22.24 4.27
C ALA A 335 10.86 -22.01 5.07
N CYS A 336 10.24 -20.84 4.94
CA CYS A 336 8.97 -20.54 5.62
C CYS A 336 8.23 -19.37 4.97
N VAL A 337 6.93 -19.27 5.26
CA VAL A 337 6.10 -18.12 4.90
C VAL A 337 5.48 -17.53 6.17
N VAL A 338 5.55 -16.21 6.33
CA VAL A 338 5.14 -15.49 7.54
C VAL A 338 4.16 -14.37 7.21
N ILE A 339 3.06 -14.27 7.93
CA ILE A 339 2.23 -13.06 8.00
C ILE A 339 2.71 -12.26 9.23
N ASP A 340 3.13 -11.01 9.03
CA ASP A 340 3.54 -10.09 10.11
C ASP A 340 2.39 -9.11 10.38
N PHE A 341 1.71 -9.23 11.53
CA PHE A 341 0.61 -8.32 11.93
C PHE A 341 1.12 -6.99 12.50
N MET A 342 2.42 -6.73 12.40
CA MET A 342 3.10 -5.46 12.69
C MET A 342 2.99 -4.99 14.16
N LEU A 343 2.70 -5.90 15.10
CA LEU A 343 2.47 -5.54 16.51
C LEU A 343 3.73 -5.15 17.31
N LEU A 344 4.92 -5.53 16.83
CA LEU A 344 6.20 -5.16 17.45
C LEU A 344 6.79 -3.85 16.91
N ARG A 345 6.21 -3.30 15.84
CA ARG A 345 6.75 -2.11 15.16
C ARG A 345 6.16 -0.84 15.75
N PRO A 346 6.94 0.25 15.92
CA PRO A 346 6.41 1.57 16.27
C PRO A 346 5.27 1.96 15.34
N ARG A 347 4.10 2.27 15.91
CA ARG A 347 3.02 2.89 15.14
C ARG A 347 3.56 4.18 14.54
N ARG A 348 3.35 4.41 13.24
CA ARG A 348 3.58 5.74 12.64
C ARG A 348 2.82 6.74 13.51
N ARG A 349 3.52 7.71 14.10
CA ARG A 349 2.84 8.86 14.70
C ARG A 349 2.02 9.46 13.57
N ARG A 350 0.69 9.48 13.71
CA ARG A 350 -0.13 10.44 12.95
C ARG A 350 0.54 11.79 13.21
N SER A 351 1.05 12.44 12.16
CA SER A 351 1.61 13.77 12.27
C SER A 351 0.50 14.71 12.74
N GLN A 352 0.38 14.85 14.06
CA GLN A 352 -0.21 16.03 14.67
C GLN A 352 0.84 17.10 14.53
N LEU A 353 0.71 17.95 13.52
CA LEU A 353 1.10 19.34 13.53
C LEU A 353 0.33 20.05 12.42
#